data_AF-A0A938APB5-F1
#
_entry.id   AF-A0A938APB5-F1
#
_cell.length_a   1.000
_cell.length_b   1.000
_cell.length_c   1.000
_cell.angle_alpha   90.00
_cell.angle_beta   90.00
_cell.angle_gamma   90.00
#
_symmetry.space_group_name_H-M   'P 1'
#
loop_
_entity.id
_entity.type
_entity.pdbx_description
1 polymer ?
#
loop_
_entity_poly.entity_id
_entity_poly.type
_entity_poly.pdbx_seq_one_letter_code
_entity_poly.pdbx_strand_id
1 'polypeptide(L)'
;MKINKYAYIAIVLIAFLGLIFTAQATGNWSVSGKMDKAGQPIQATGSNVEEIKGWMKIGDVATAYKVPLAEILAAFNLPPDTSPDKALKDLESDRFSVSNLRTWLSQRQAK
;
A
#
# COMPACT_ATOMS: atom_id res chain seq x y z
N MET A 1 -33.84 -22.25 -31.25
CA MET A 1 -33.61 -23.10 -30.06
C MET A 1 -33.95 -22.28 -28.82
N LYS A 2 -34.90 -22.70 -27.97
CA LYS A 2 -35.23 -21.98 -26.72
C LYS A 2 -34.44 -22.61 -25.58
N ILE A 3 -33.58 -21.85 -24.90
CA ILE A 3 -32.80 -22.32 -23.76
C ILE A 3 -33.69 -22.29 -22.52
N ASN A 4 -33.64 -23.34 -21.68
CA ASN A 4 -34.35 -23.39 -20.41
C ASN A 4 -33.85 -22.28 -19.48
N LYS A 5 -34.76 -21.48 -18.91
CA LYS A 5 -34.44 -20.37 -18.01
C LYS A 5 -33.50 -20.77 -16.87
N TYR A 6 -33.66 -21.96 -16.29
CA TYR A 6 -32.80 -22.44 -15.21
C TYR A 6 -31.42 -22.83 -15.71
N ALA A 7 -31.33 -23.44 -16.91
CA ALA A 7 -30.06 -23.78 -17.53
C ALA A 7 -29.27 -22.51 -17.88
N TYR A 8 -29.94 -21.48 -18.38
CA TYR A 8 -29.32 -20.17 -18.63
C TYR A 8 -28.75 -19.56 -17.34
N ILE A 9 -29.52 -19.54 -16.24
CA ILE A 9 -29.05 -19.03 -14.94
C ILE A 9 -27.84 -19.83 -14.44
N ALA A 10 -27.89 -21.17 -14.53
CA ALA A 10 -26.79 -22.02 -14.10
C ALA A 10 -25.50 -21.76 -14.91
N ILE A 11 -25.61 -21.62 -16.24
CA ILE A 11 -24.47 -21.32 -17.11
C ILE A 11 -23.85 -19.97 -16.76
N VAL A 12 -24.68 -18.94 -16.54
CA VAL A 12 -24.18 -17.61 -16.16
C VAL A 12 -23.45 -17.66 -14.81
N LEU A 13 -24.00 -18.36 -13.82
CA LEU A 13 -23.35 -18.50 -12.51
C LEU A 13 -22.04 -19.28 -12.61
N ILE A 14 -22.00 -20.37 -13.38
CA ILE A 14 -20.77 -21.15 -13.58
C ILE A 14 -19.71 -20.33 -14.32
N ALA A 15 -20.10 -19.58 -15.36
CA ALA A 15 -19.17 -18.72 -16.08
C ALA A 15 -18.62 -17.60 -15.17
N PHE A 16 -19.48 -16.97 -14.38
CA PHE A 16 -19.10 -15.91 -13.45
C PHE A 16 -18.17 -16.43 -12.34
N LEU A 17 -18.54 -17.52 -11.67
CA LEU A 17 -17.73 -18.11 -10.61
C LEU A 17 -16.43 -18.74 -11.15
N GLY A 18 -16.46 -19.32 -12.35
CA GLY A 18 -15.29 -19.84 -13.03
C GLY A 18 -14.25 -18.74 -13.31
N LEU A 19 -14.68 -17.58 -13.80
CA LEU A 19 -13.80 -16.41 -13.98
C LEU A 19 -13.16 -15.96 -12.66
N ILE A 20 -13.94 -15.87 -11.58
CA ILE A 20 -13.43 -15.50 -10.25
C ILE A 20 -12.39 -16.53 -9.76
N PHE A 21 -12.70 -17.83 -9.87
CA PHE A 21 -11.82 -18.89 -9.42
C PHE A 21 -10.49 -18.90 -10.19
N THR A 22 -10.53 -18.72 -11.52
CA THR A 22 -9.30 -18.61 -12.32
C THR A 22 -8.46 -17.39 -11.95
N ALA A 23 -9.08 -16.24 -11.64
CA ALA A 23 -8.37 -15.05 -11.20
C ALA A 23 -7.70 -15.23 -9.82
N GLN A 24 -8.35 -15.96 -8.90
CA GLN A 24 -7.78 -16.31 -7.59
C GLN A 24 -6.63 -17.32 -7.72
N ALA A 25 -6.80 -18.38 -8.51
CA ALA A 25 -5.80 -19.44 -8.67
C ALA A 25 -4.52 -18.95 -9.37
N THR A 26 -4.63 -17.95 -10.25
CA THR A 26 -3.49 -17.37 -10.97
C THR A 26 -2.74 -16.28 -10.18
N GLY A 27 -3.17 -15.98 -8.94
CA GLY A 27 -2.54 -14.95 -8.10
C GLY A 27 -2.72 -13.51 -8.63
N ASN A 28 -3.58 -13.34 -9.64
CA ASN A 28 -3.88 -12.03 -10.22
C ASN A 28 -4.99 -11.29 -9.44
N TRP A 29 -5.43 -11.85 -8.31
CA TRP A 29 -6.41 -11.28 -7.39
C TRP A 29 -5.76 -11.07 -6.01
N SER A 30 -5.69 -9.82 -5.53
CA SER A 30 -5.30 -9.51 -4.15
C SER A 30 -6.47 -8.90 -3.40
N VAL A 31 -6.81 -9.50 -2.25
CA VAL A 31 -7.88 -9.02 -1.36
C VAL A 31 -7.42 -7.80 -0.53
N SER A 32 -6.11 -7.55 -0.47
CA SER A 32 -5.53 -6.45 0.30
C SER A 32 -4.51 -5.68 -0.52
N GLY A 33 -4.75 -4.38 -0.74
CA GLY A 33 -3.78 -3.47 -1.34
C GLY A 33 -2.51 -3.25 -0.49
N LYS A 34 -2.34 -3.99 0.61
CA LYS A 34 -1.13 -4.04 1.43
C LYS A 34 -0.23 -5.23 1.12
N MET A 35 -0.71 -6.20 0.33
CA MET A 35 0.04 -7.41 -0.03
C MET A 35 0.33 -7.43 -1.53
N ASP A 36 1.54 -7.85 -1.90
CA ASP A 36 1.94 -8.04 -3.28
C ASP A 36 1.36 -9.34 -3.89
N LYS A 37 1.70 -9.63 -5.15
CA LYS A 37 1.25 -10.85 -5.85
C LYS A 37 1.78 -12.14 -5.22
N ALA A 38 2.85 -12.06 -4.43
CA ALA A 38 3.46 -13.17 -3.71
C ALA A 38 2.94 -13.29 -2.26
N GLY A 39 1.96 -12.47 -1.88
CA GLY A 39 1.39 -12.45 -0.52
C GLY A 39 2.31 -11.82 0.52
N GLN A 40 3.37 -11.13 0.11
CA GLN A 40 4.28 -10.41 0.99
C GLN A 40 3.77 -8.98 1.23
N PRO A 41 4.04 -8.39 2.41
CA PRO A 41 3.67 -7.00 2.67
C PRO A 41 4.40 -6.07 1.69
N ILE A 42 3.64 -5.22 1.00
CA ILE A 42 4.17 -4.17 0.13
C ILE A 42 4.96 -3.21 1.02
N GLN A 43 6.25 -3.10 0.77
CA GLN A 43 7.16 -2.22 1.50
C GLN A 43 7.64 -1.12 0.56
N ALA A 44 8.01 0.02 1.14
CA ALA A 44 8.67 1.07 0.37
C ALA A 44 10.03 0.54 -0.11
N THR A 45 10.31 0.66 -1.40
CA THR A 45 11.60 0.21 -1.97
C THR A 45 12.71 1.25 -1.77
N GLY A 46 12.35 2.48 -1.40
CA GLY A 46 13.27 3.61 -1.34
C GLY A 46 13.60 4.19 -2.72
N SER A 47 13.02 3.66 -3.80
CA SER A 47 13.30 4.11 -5.18
C SER A 47 12.26 5.08 -5.74
N ASN A 48 11.01 5.02 -5.24
CA ASN A 48 9.93 5.90 -5.67
C ASN A 48 9.05 6.32 -4.49
N VAL A 49 8.97 7.63 -4.26
CA VAL A 49 8.19 8.22 -3.15
C VAL A 49 6.69 7.95 -3.25
N GLU A 50 6.15 7.71 -4.44
CA GLU A 50 4.73 7.41 -4.65
C GLU A 50 4.30 6.04 -4.11
N GLU A 51 5.26 5.17 -3.82
CA GLU A 51 5.03 3.89 -3.15
C GLU A 51 4.61 4.08 -1.69
N ILE A 52 5.04 5.18 -1.05
CA ILE A 52 4.78 5.44 0.37
C ILE A 52 3.28 5.60 0.57
N LYS A 53 2.64 4.65 1.25
CA LYS A 53 1.20 4.72 1.58
C LYS A 53 1.00 5.05 3.06
N GLY A 54 -0.09 5.74 3.39
CA GLY A 54 -0.38 6.16 4.76
C GLY A 54 -0.48 5.01 5.78
N TRP A 55 -0.76 3.79 5.34
CA TRP A 55 -0.80 2.62 6.23
C TRP A 55 0.59 2.02 6.53
N MET A 56 1.66 2.46 5.85
CA MET A 56 3.03 2.02 6.11
C MET A 56 3.55 2.63 7.42
N LYS A 57 4.53 1.97 8.03
CA LYS A 57 5.19 2.43 9.25
C LYS A 57 6.23 3.50 8.94
N ILE A 58 6.39 4.47 9.83
CA ILE A 58 7.40 5.51 9.66
C ILE A 58 8.84 4.94 9.71
N GLY A 59 9.08 3.89 10.50
CA GLY A 59 10.36 3.19 10.56
C GLY A 59 10.72 2.45 9.27
N ASP A 60 9.74 1.84 8.61
CA ASP A 60 9.95 1.15 7.32
C ASP A 60 10.35 2.16 6.23
N VAL A 61 9.71 3.33 6.21
CA VAL A 61 10.06 4.41 5.28
C VAL A 61 11.43 4.99 5.57
N ALA A 62 11.75 5.24 6.84
CA ALA A 62 13.07 5.69 7.26
C ALA A 62 14.18 4.73 6.78
N THR A 63 13.96 3.42 6.98
CA THR A 63 14.88 2.36 6.56
C THR A 63 15.01 2.30 5.03
N ALA A 64 13.90 2.29 4.31
CA ALA A 64 13.88 2.20 2.85
C ALA A 64 14.62 3.36 2.18
N TYR A 65 14.43 4.58 2.68
CA TYR A 65 15.08 5.78 2.14
C TYR A 65 16.45 6.06 2.74
N LYS A 66 16.93 5.20 3.65
CA LYS A 66 18.19 5.36 4.40
C LYS A 66 18.30 6.71 5.11
N VAL A 67 17.17 7.20 5.61
CA VAL A 67 17.08 8.45 6.37
C VAL A 67 16.89 8.11 7.84
N PRO A 68 17.67 8.67 8.78
CA PRO A 68 17.45 8.45 10.20
C PRO A 68 16.04 8.89 10.62
N LEU A 69 15.34 8.05 11.38
CA LEU A 69 13.98 8.37 11.85
C LEU A 69 13.93 9.71 12.58
N ALA A 70 14.94 10.00 13.42
CA ALA A 70 15.06 11.26 14.14
C ALA A 70 15.08 12.49 13.21
N GLU A 71 15.68 12.40 12.03
CA GLU A 71 15.67 13.50 11.06
C GLU A 71 14.28 13.74 10.48
N ILE A 72 13.53 12.67 10.20
CA ILE A 72 12.15 12.76 9.73
C ILE A 72 11.28 13.40 10.81
N LEU A 73 11.41 12.92 12.06
CA LEU A 73 10.65 13.49 13.19
C LEU A 73 10.98 14.97 13.39
N ALA A 74 12.25 15.35 13.32
CA ALA A 74 12.68 16.75 13.43
C ALA A 74 12.18 17.62 12.27
N ALA A 75 12.24 17.13 11.03
CA ALA A 75 11.82 17.88 9.84
C ALA A 75 10.33 18.27 9.90
N PHE A 76 9.49 17.42 10.49
CA PHE A 76 8.04 17.65 10.62
C PHE A 76 7.61 18.05 12.04
N ASN A 77 8.58 18.32 12.93
CA ASN A 77 8.34 18.70 14.32
C ASN A 77 7.40 17.72 15.06
N LEU A 78 7.58 16.42 14.79
CA LEU A 78 6.87 15.33 15.43
C LEU A 78 7.49 15.00 16.81
N PRO A 79 6.74 14.38 17.74
CA PRO A 79 7.27 13.96 19.03
C PRO A 79 8.47 13.02 18.85
N PRO A 80 9.59 13.23 19.57
CA PRO A 80 10.79 12.39 19.43
C PRO A 80 10.58 10.97 19.96
N ASP A 81 9.60 10.75 20.83
CA ASP A 81 9.18 9.45 21.35
C ASP A 81 8.18 8.71 20.41
N THR A 82 8.09 9.16 19.15
CA THR A 82 7.23 8.49 18.16
C THR A 82 7.80 7.12 17.84
N SER A 83 7.04 6.07 18.18
CA SER A 83 7.40 4.69 17.85
C SER A 83 7.62 4.50 16.34
N PRO A 84 8.68 3.77 15.93
CA PRO A 84 8.94 3.43 14.52
C PRO A 84 7.82 2.59 13.91
N ASP A 85 7.05 1.87 14.72
CA ASP A 85 5.93 1.02 14.28
C ASP A 85 4.64 1.80 13.98
N LYS A 86 4.62 3.11 14.25
CA LYS A 86 3.43 3.93 14.03
C LYS A 86 3.19 4.14 12.55
N ALA A 87 1.93 3.98 12.13
CA ALA A 87 1.56 4.20 10.74
C ALA A 87 1.56 5.70 10.41
N LEU A 88 1.97 6.06 9.19
CA LEU A 88 2.06 7.46 8.75
C LEU A 88 0.72 8.19 8.85
N LYS A 89 -0.39 7.52 8.53
CA LYS A 89 -1.75 8.08 8.63
C LYS A 89 -2.11 8.47 10.06
N ASP A 90 -1.53 7.79 11.06
CA ASP A 90 -1.79 8.05 12.48
C ASP A 90 -0.91 9.21 13.02
N LEU A 91 -0.03 9.75 12.17
CA LEU A 91 0.82 10.91 12.41
C LEU A 91 0.32 12.16 11.67
N GLU A 92 -0.72 12.03 10.84
CA GLU A 92 -1.30 13.13 10.06
C GLU A 92 -1.73 14.30 10.98
N SER A 93 -1.28 15.49 10.63
CA SER A 93 -1.54 16.74 11.34
C SER A 93 -1.34 17.93 10.40
N ASP A 94 -1.61 19.15 10.86
CA ASP A 94 -1.33 20.37 10.09
C ASP A 94 0.14 20.50 9.67
N ARG A 95 1.05 19.82 10.39
CA ARG A 95 2.51 19.88 10.14
C ARG A 95 3.05 18.65 9.42
N PHE A 96 2.34 17.54 9.45
CA PHE A 96 2.79 16.28 8.86
C PHE A 96 1.70 15.69 7.97
N SER A 97 2.07 15.41 6.71
CA SER A 97 1.25 14.61 5.81
C SER A 97 2.12 13.70 4.98
N VAL A 98 1.55 12.59 4.51
CA VAL A 98 2.26 11.67 3.60
C VAL A 98 2.72 12.42 2.33
N SER A 99 1.91 13.34 1.80
CA SER A 99 2.27 14.13 0.61
C SER A 99 3.48 15.03 0.86
N ASN A 100 3.54 15.69 2.02
CA ASN A 100 4.68 16.53 2.39
C ASN A 100 5.93 15.67 2.61
N LEU A 101 5.79 14.49 3.22
CA LEU A 101 6.89 13.52 3.37
C LEU A 101 7.45 13.08 2.02
N ARG A 102 6.58 12.74 1.06
CA ARG A 102 7.01 12.36 -0.30
C ARG A 102 7.77 13.49 -0.98
N THR A 103 7.25 14.72 -0.91
CA THR A 103 7.88 15.91 -1.49
C THR A 103 9.26 16.17 -0.87
N TRP A 104 9.37 16.03 0.44
CA TRP A 104 10.62 16.21 1.16
C TRP A 104 11.65 15.14 0.79
N LEU A 105 11.24 13.86 0.71
CA LEU A 105 12.11 12.76 0.29
C LEU A 105 12.55 12.90 -1.17
N SER A 106 11.66 13.32 -2.08
CA SER A 106 11.99 13.47 -3.50
C SER A 106 13.04 14.57 -3.72
N GLN A 107 12.94 15.69 -3.01
CA GLN A 107 13.94 16.76 -3.06
C GLN A 107 15.32 16.29 -2.59
N ARG A 108 15.34 15.33 -1.66
CA ARG A 108 16.57 14.82 -1.07
C ARG A 108 17.26 13.78 -1.96
N GLN A 109 16.50 12.97 -2.70
CA GLN A 109 17.05 12.02 -3.67
C GLN A 109 17.53 12.68 -4.97
N ALA A 110 17.08 13.90 -5.26
CA ALA A 110 17.55 14.70 -6.39
C ALA A 110 18.90 15.41 -6.13
N LYS A 111 19.46 15.27 -4.92
CA LYS A 111 20.74 15.83 -4.48
C LYS A 111 21.81 14.76 -4.43
#